data_AF-A0A959T9Z5-F1
#
_entry.id   AF-A0A959T9Z5-F1
#
_cell.length_a   1.000
_cell.length_b   1.000
_cell.length_c   1.000
_cell.angle_alpha   90.00
_cell.angle_beta   90.00
_cell.angle_gamma   90.00
#
_symmetry.space_group_name_H-M   'P 1'
#
loop_
_entity.id
_entity.type
_entity.pdbx_description
1 polymer ?
#
loop_
_entity_poly.entity_id
_entity_poly.type
_entity_poly.pdbx_seq_one_letter_code
_entity_poly.pdbx_strand_id
1 'polypeptide(L)'
;MKQVVHLRPQDVVILLKLVALGKEDWLAKDLARELHLSPAEVSNSLGRSAFAGLLDQSKRHVQRAALLDLLLHGLPYVYPVRPGGRVRGVPTA
;
A
#
# COMPACT_ATOMS: atom_id res chain seq x y z
N MET A 1 -16.61 -5.58 -19.54
CA MET A 1 -15.24 -6.13 -19.35
C MET A 1 -14.93 -6.07 -17.84
N LYS A 2 -14.55 -7.17 -17.20
CA LYS A 2 -14.14 -7.17 -15.78
C LYS A 2 -12.80 -6.43 -15.67
N GLN A 3 -12.75 -5.33 -14.94
CA GLN A 3 -11.51 -4.60 -14.71
C GLN A 3 -10.63 -5.43 -13.76
N VAL A 4 -9.44 -5.82 -14.23
CA VAL A 4 -8.45 -6.50 -13.39
C VAL A 4 -7.85 -5.44 -12.47
N VAL A 5 -8.09 -5.56 -11.18
CA VAL A 5 -7.53 -4.67 -10.16
C VAL A 5 -6.17 -5.18 -9.74
N HIS A 6 -5.13 -4.37 -9.93
CA HIS A 6 -3.75 -4.71 -9.56
C HIS A 6 -3.26 -3.79 -8.44
N LEU A 7 -2.77 -4.35 -7.34
CA LEU A 7 -2.18 -3.58 -6.25
C LEU A 7 -0.86 -2.95 -6.71
N ARG A 8 -0.58 -1.72 -6.31
CA ARG A 8 0.68 -1.01 -6.58
C ARG A 8 1.55 -0.96 -5.31
N PRO A 9 2.88 -0.83 -5.43
CA PRO A 9 3.77 -0.78 -4.26
C PRO A 9 3.36 0.27 -3.22
N GLN A 10 2.89 1.44 -3.65
CA GLN A 10 2.41 2.48 -2.73
C GLN A 10 1.15 2.10 -1.93
N ASP A 11 0.37 1.11 -2.37
CA ASP A 11 -0.81 0.64 -1.64
C ASP A 11 -0.40 0.03 -0.29
N VAL A 12 0.74 -0.66 -0.28
CA VAL A 12 1.34 -1.22 0.95
C VAL A 12 1.69 -0.11 1.93
N VAL A 13 2.30 0.97 1.44
CA VAL A 13 2.70 2.11 2.29
C VAL A 13 1.48 2.82 2.88
N ILE A 14 0.43 3.02 2.09
CA ILE A 14 -0.83 3.60 2.57
C ILE A 14 -1.46 2.71 3.65
N LEU A 15 -1.52 1.40 3.43
CA LEU A 15 -2.05 0.45 4.42
C LEU A 15 -1.24 0.44 5.72
N LEU A 16 0.09 0.48 5.64
CA LEU A 16 0.97 0.58 6.80
C LEU A 16 0.76 1.91 7.55
N LYS A 17 0.57 3.01 6.84
CA LYS A 17 0.25 4.31 7.45
C LYS A 17 -1.08 4.26 8.21
N LEU A 18 -2.11 3.62 7.65
CA LEU A 18 -3.39 3.41 8.34
C LEU A 18 -3.24 2.56 9.60
N VAL A 19 -2.40 1.51 9.56
CA VAL A 19 -2.09 0.71 10.75
C VAL A 19 -1.41 1.56 11.83
N ALA A 20 -0.48 2.44 11.43
CA ALA A 20 0.27 3.32 12.33
C ALA A 20 -0.62 4.42 12.97
N LEU A 21 -1.59 4.96 12.24
CA LEU A 21 -2.57 5.92 12.76
C LEU A 21 -3.49 5.31 13.83
N GLY A 22 -3.72 4.00 13.78
CA GLY A 22 -4.45 3.27 14.82
C GLY A 22 -5.90 3.71 14.96
N LYS A 23 -6.21 4.48 16.01
CA LYS A 23 -7.57 4.98 16.33
C LYS A 23 -7.75 6.46 16.00
N GLU A 24 -6.72 7.14 15.51
CA GLU A 24 -6.82 8.55 15.13
C GLU A 24 -7.77 8.71 13.94
N ASP A 25 -8.61 9.74 13.99
CA ASP A 25 -9.41 10.13 12.84
C ASP A 25 -8.51 10.74 11.76
N TRP A 26 -8.77 10.37 10.51
CA TRP A 26 -8.02 10.83 9.36
C TRP A 26 -8.96 11.05 8.17
N LEU A 27 -8.55 11.94 7.28
CA LEU A 27 -9.19 12.13 5.98
C LEU A 27 -8.21 11.73 4.88
N ALA A 28 -8.73 11.34 3.71
CA ALA A 28 -7.89 10.95 2.57
C ALA A 28 -6.90 12.06 2.15
N LYS A 29 -7.26 13.33 2.36
CA LYS A 29 -6.39 14.49 2.10
C LYS A 29 -5.17 14.53 3.05
N ASP A 30 -5.32 14.06 4.28
CA ASP A 30 -4.26 14.05 5.28
C ASP A 30 -3.23 12.99 4.91
N LEU A 31 -3.69 11.80 4.54
CA LEU A 31 -2.85 10.73 3.98
C LEU A 31 -2.11 11.18 2.71
N ALA A 32 -2.80 11.86 1.81
CA ALA A 32 -2.19 12.37 0.58
C ALA A 32 -1.04 13.34 0.89
N ARG A 33 -1.26 14.27 1.82
CA ARG A 33 -0.24 15.22 2.27
C ARG A 33 0.95 14.53 2.95
N GLU A 34 0.68 13.63 3.90
CA GLU A 34 1.73 12.99 4.71
C GLU A 34 2.56 11.97 3.95
N LEU A 35 1.97 11.32 2.93
CA LEU A 35 2.67 10.36 2.08
C LEU A 35 3.21 11.00 0.79
N HIS A 36 3.04 12.32 0.62
CA HIS A 36 3.39 13.05 -0.60
C HIS A 36 2.79 12.44 -1.87
N LEU A 37 1.54 11.99 -1.78
CA LEU A 37 0.77 11.41 -2.87
C LEU A 37 -0.37 12.35 -3.30
N SER A 38 -0.89 12.16 -4.50
CA SER A 38 -2.09 12.91 -4.91
C SER A 38 -3.35 12.39 -4.20
N PRO A 39 -4.37 13.22 -3.96
CA PRO A 39 -5.63 12.75 -3.38
C PRO A 39 -6.33 11.65 -4.21
N ALA A 40 -6.19 11.71 -5.53
CA ALA A 40 -6.69 10.68 -6.45
C ALA A 40 -5.92 9.35 -6.27
N GLU A 41 -4.61 9.42 -6.06
CA GLU A 41 -3.76 8.26 -5.81
C GLU A 41 -4.19 7.53 -4.52
N VAL A 42 -4.42 8.27 -3.43
CA VAL A 42 -4.92 7.71 -2.17
C VAL A 42 -6.30 7.10 -2.34
N SER A 43 -7.23 7.80 -3.00
CA SER A 43 -8.60 7.31 -3.21
C SER A 43 -8.61 6.01 -4.03
N ASN A 44 -7.80 5.95 -5.08
CA ASN A 44 -7.65 4.75 -5.90
C ASN A 44 -7.01 3.61 -5.11
N SER A 45 -5.98 3.90 -4.30
CA SER A 45 -5.36 2.92 -3.41
C SER A 45 -6.35 2.29 -2.44
N LEU A 46 -7.12 3.12 -1.71
CA LEU A 46 -8.15 2.64 -0.79
C LEU A 46 -9.19 1.77 -1.50
N GLY A 47 -9.57 2.13 -2.73
CA GLY A 47 -10.46 1.32 -3.58
C GLY A 47 -9.88 -0.05 -3.94
N ARG A 48 -8.62 -0.09 -4.38
CA ARG A 48 -7.94 -1.35 -4.72
C ARG A 48 -7.71 -2.23 -3.51
N SER A 49 -7.31 -1.65 -2.37
CA SER A 49 -7.08 -2.38 -1.13
C SER A 49 -8.37 -2.97 -0.55
N ALA A 50 -9.49 -2.26 -0.66
CA ALA A 50 -10.80 -2.79 -0.28
C ALA A 50 -11.22 -3.94 -1.22
N PHE A 51 -11.01 -3.79 -2.53
CA PHE A 51 -11.28 -4.86 -3.49
C PHE A 51 -10.41 -6.11 -3.24
N ALA A 52 -9.16 -5.93 -2.82
CA ALA A 52 -8.24 -7.01 -2.48
C ALA A 52 -8.49 -7.64 -1.10
N GLY A 53 -9.45 -7.15 -0.31
CA GLY A 53 -9.74 -7.65 1.04
C GLY A 53 -8.71 -7.25 2.10
N LEU A 54 -7.81 -6.32 1.79
CA LEU A 54 -6.83 -5.77 2.73
C LEU A 54 -7.41 -4.65 3.60
N LEU A 55 -8.52 -4.06 3.14
CA LEU A 55 -9.26 -3.01 3.79
C LEU A 55 -10.74 -3.41 3.86
N ASP A 56 -11.42 -3.02 4.92
CA ASP A 56 -12.85 -3.22 5.03
C ASP A 56 -13.65 -2.35 4.04
N GLN A 57 -14.95 -2.63 3.89
CA GLN A 57 -15.82 -1.87 2.98
C GLN A 57 -15.99 -0.41 3.39
N SER A 58 -15.83 -0.09 4.68
CA SER A 58 -15.83 1.29 5.18
C SER A 58 -14.54 2.06 4.83
N LYS A 59 -13.52 1.35 4.33
CA LYS A 59 -12.19 1.85 4.01
C LYS A 59 -11.47 2.48 5.19
N ARG A 60 -11.82 2.11 6.42
CA ARG A 60 -11.21 2.62 7.66
C ARG A 60 -10.41 1.58 8.42
N HIS A 61 -10.76 0.31 8.29
CA HIS A 61 -10.13 -0.77 9.02
C HIS A 61 -9.28 -1.64 8.11
N VAL A 62 -7.98 -1.70 8.42
CA VAL A 62 -7.05 -2.62 7.75
C VAL A 62 -7.23 -4.02 8.31
N GLN A 63 -7.37 -5.00 7.42
CA GLN A 63 -7.37 -6.41 7.77
C GLN A 63 -5.94 -6.87 8.08
N ARG A 64 -5.52 -6.70 9.34
CA ARG A 64 -4.12 -6.88 9.78
C ARG A 64 -3.56 -8.26 9.45
N ALA A 65 -4.35 -9.32 9.62
CA ALA A 65 -3.93 -10.69 9.28
C ALA A 65 -3.64 -10.82 7.78
N ALA A 66 -4.56 -10.37 6.92
CA ALA A 66 -4.39 -10.40 5.47
C ALA A 66 -3.21 -9.53 5.00
N LEU A 67 -3.02 -8.34 5.61
CA LEU A 67 -1.86 -7.51 5.33
C LEU A 67 -0.55 -8.19 5.75
N LEU A 68 -0.53 -8.85 6.91
CA LEU A 68 0.66 -9.58 7.36
C LEU A 68 0.99 -10.75 6.42
N ASP A 69 -0.01 -11.51 5.98
CA ASP A 69 0.16 -12.59 5.01
C ASP A 69 0.70 -12.06 3.68
N LEU A 70 0.18 -10.93 3.20
CA LEU A 70 0.72 -10.25 2.03
C LEU A 70 2.18 -9.86 2.24
N LEU A 71 2.53 -9.24 3.38
CA LEU A 71 3.89 -8.78 3.64
C LEU A 71 4.91 -9.93 3.75
N LEU A 72 4.54 -11.02 4.44
CA LEU A 72 5.43 -12.16 4.68
C LEU A 72 5.54 -13.08 3.47
N HIS A 73 4.43 -13.33 2.78
CA HIS A 73 4.34 -14.39 1.78
C HIS A 73 4.03 -13.89 0.37
N GLY A 74 3.35 -12.75 0.22
CA GLY A 74 2.94 -12.23 -1.09
C GLY A 74 3.89 -11.21 -1.71
N LEU A 75 4.49 -10.35 -0.89
CA LEU A 75 5.26 -9.17 -1.32
C LEU A 75 6.38 -9.51 -2.32
N PRO A 76 7.20 -10.57 -2.12
CA PRO A 76 8.26 -10.93 -3.06
C PRO A 76 7.75 -11.33 -4.46
N TYR A 77 6.49 -11.78 -4.56
CA TYR A 77 5.90 -12.26 -5.81
C TYR A 77 5.07 -11.20 -6.51
N VAL A 78 4.43 -10.29 -5.77
CA VAL A 78 3.61 -9.21 -6.33
C VAL A 78 4.48 -8.03 -6.77
N TYR A 79 5.57 -7.74 -6.05
CA TYR A 79 6.53 -6.68 -6.39
C TYR A 79 7.95 -7.25 -6.51
N PRO A 80 8.20 -8.12 -7.50
CA PRO A 80 9.50 -8.78 -7.63
C PRO A 80 10.57 -7.74 -7.97
N VAL A 81 11.59 -7.64 -7.11
CA VAL A 81 12.79 -6.84 -7.36
C VAL A 81 13.94 -7.80 -7.63
N ARG A 82 14.67 -7.57 -8.72
CA ARG A 82 15.95 -8.25 -8.98
C ARG A 82 17.06 -7.29 -8.60
N PRO A 83 17.89 -7.60 -7.58
CA PRO A 83 19.07 -6.81 -7.30
C PRO A 83 19.90 -6.67 -8.58
N GLY A 84 20.30 -5.43 -8.89
CA GLY A 84 21.21 -5.18 -9.99
C GLY A 84 22.56 -5.88 -9.74
N GLY A 85 23.33 -6.10 -10.81
CA GLY A 85 24.71 -6.53 -10.66
C GLY A 85 25.51 -5.55 -9.80
N ARG A 86 26.59 -6.02 -9.17
CA ARG A 86 27.52 -5.12 -8.47
C ARG A 86 28.11 -4.13 -9.48
N VAL A 87 27.68 -2.88 -9.41
CA VAL A 87 28.20 -1.77 -10.22
C VAL A 87 29.00 -0.82 -9.34
N ARG A 88 30.00 -0.15 -9.91
CA ARG A 88 30.60 1.04 -9.27
C ARG A 88 29.54 2.15 -9.31
N GLY A 89 28.81 2.33 -8.21
CA GLY A 89 27.79 3.36 -8.05
C GLY A 89 28.04 4.21 -6.81
N VAL A 90 27.18 5.21 -6.60
CA VAL A 90 27.14 5.97 -5.34
C VAL A 90 26.50 5.10 -4.26
N PRO A 91 27.05 5.01 -3.04
CA PRO A 91 26.42 4.27 -1.95
C PRO A 91 25.00 4.78 -1.72
N THR A 92 24.01 3.97 -2.02
CA THR A 92 22.64 4.17 -1.52
C THR A 92 22.65 3.59 -0.11
N ALA A 93 22.91 4.47 0.86
CA ALA A 93 22.87 4.18 2.29
C ALA A 93 21.51 3.58 2.71
#